data_AF-K2DHC1-F1
#
_entry.id   AF-K2DHC1-F1
#
_cell.length_a   1.000
_cell.length_b   1.000
_cell.length_c   1.000
_cell.angle_alpha   90.00
_cell.angle_beta   90.00
_cell.angle_gamma   90.00
#
_symmetry.space_group_name_H-M   'P 1'
#
loop_
_entity.id
_entity.type
_entity.pdbx_description
1 polymer ?
#
loop_
_entity_poly.entity_id
_entity_poly.type
_entity_poly.pdbx_seq_one_letter_code
_entity_poly.pdbx_strand_id
1 'polypeptide(L)'
;MDFQKGQTLNNKVVPWNRGTVGLSRRGRKREGKNLECTGCGLVFYKQRSDILEYNFHSQKCYYQYIKNNKSSSLANSIRLKTSGRNNHNHKGIFANCSSLHKYISYIKGKATKCICCNSETNVNWANLSGFYFYDIDDFVERCGSCHKRYDTELGFPRKNSFDKSGKRIAIPVSVNSSIVLSDLKQVWNSYHWVLDAV
;
A
#
# COMPACT_ATOMS: atom_id res chain seq x y z
N MET A 1 27.02 -52.60 10.06
CA MET A 1 26.67 -51.35 10.77
C MET A 1 25.19 -51.10 10.52
N ASP A 2 24.37 -51.57 11.45
CA ASP A 2 22.91 -51.50 11.33
C ASP A 2 22.43 -50.09 11.65
N PHE A 3 21.73 -49.49 10.68
CA PHE A 3 21.08 -48.19 10.86
C PHE A 3 19.86 -48.38 11.77
N GLN A 4 20.00 -47.95 13.03
CA GLN A 4 18.88 -47.90 13.97
C GLN A 4 17.84 -46.90 13.48
N LYS A 5 16.60 -47.37 13.33
CA LYS A 5 15.43 -46.56 12.96
C LYS A 5 15.08 -45.65 14.13
N GLY A 6 15.22 -44.34 13.93
CA GLY A 6 14.80 -43.31 14.89
C GLY A 6 13.30 -43.34 15.16
N GLN A 7 12.95 -43.12 16.43
CA GLN A 7 11.58 -43.09 16.94
C GLN A 7 10.77 -41.93 16.35
N THR A 8 9.56 -42.23 15.91
CA THR A 8 8.58 -41.26 15.38
C THR A 8 7.73 -40.69 16.51
N LEU A 9 7.92 -39.42 16.86
CA LEU A 9 6.98 -38.66 17.67
C LEU A 9 5.90 -38.05 16.74
N ASN A 10 4.64 -38.43 16.97
CA ASN A 10 3.42 -37.93 16.35
C ASN A 10 3.26 -38.17 14.83
N ASN A 11 2.78 -39.39 14.52
CA ASN A 11 2.30 -39.88 13.22
C ASN A 11 1.22 -39.00 12.56
N LYS A 12 1.61 -37.84 12.03
CA LYS A 12 0.98 -37.27 10.83
C LYS A 12 2.01 -37.27 9.72
N VAL A 13 2.34 -38.48 9.25
CA VAL A 13 2.97 -38.65 7.94
C VAL A 13 1.93 -38.21 6.94
N VAL A 14 2.03 -36.96 6.47
CA VAL A 14 1.22 -36.50 5.35
C VAL A 14 1.59 -37.41 4.18
N PRO A 15 0.65 -38.16 3.59
CA PRO A 15 0.96 -39.01 2.46
C PRO A 15 1.56 -38.14 1.37
N TRP A 16 2.67 -38.61 0.79
CA TRP A 16 3.37 -38.01 -0.34
C TRP A 16 2.43 -37.92 -1.55
N ASN A 17 1.48 -36.98 -1.55
CA ASN A 17 0.62 -36.76 -2.68
C ASN A 17 1.34 -35.85 -3.68
N ARG A 18 2.07 -36.55 -4.56
CA ARG A 18 2.42 -36.18 -5.94
C ARG A 18 3.13 -34.86 -6.12
N GLY A 19 4.35 -34.82 -5.59
CA GLY A 19 5.45 -34.06 -6.18
C GLY A 19 6.66 -34.98 -6.24
N THR A 20 6.67 -35.95 -7.16
CA THR A 20 7.95 -36.54 -7.61
C THR A 20 8.92 -35.40 -7.83
N VAL A 21 10.19 -35.57 -7.46
CA VAL A 21 11.30 -34.65 -7.74
C VAL A 21 11.10 -34.09 -9.15
N GLY A 22 10.48 -32.91 -9.23
CA GLY A 22 9.84 -32.49 -10.46
C GLY A 22 10.95 -32.22 -11.44
N LEU A 23 11.15 -33.11 -12.42
CA LEU A 23 12.02 -32.78 -13.52
C LEU A 23 11.49 -31.47 -14.08
N SER A 24 12.36 -30.47 -14.18
CA SER A 24 11.98 -29.24 -14.89
C SER A 24 11.40 -29.62 -16.27
N ARG A 25 10.67 -28.70 -16.92
CA ARG A 25 10.25 -28.88 -18.32
C ARG A 25 11.40 -29.28 -19.27
N ARG A 26 12.66 -29.10 -18.84
CA ARG A 26 13.90 -29.49 -19.53
C ARG A 26 14.58 -30.75 -18.97
N GLY A 27 13.91 -31.59 -18.18
CA GLY A 27 14.47 -32.84 -17.67
C GLY A 27 15.54 -32.68 -16.57
N ARG A 28 15.85 -31.46 -16.10
CA ARG A 28 16.81 -31.27 -15.00
C ARG A 28 16.19 -31.65 -13.66
N LYS A 29 16.90 -32.48 -12.87
CA LYS A 29 16.60 -32.72 -11.45
C LYS A 29 16.65 -31.38 -10.71
N ARG A 30 15.59 -31.06 -9.97
CA ARG A 30 15.54 -29.84 -9.15
C ARG A 30 16.10 -30.16 -7.77
N GLU A 31 17.22 -29.53 -7.43
CA GLU A 31 17.75 -29.56 -6.07
C GLU A 31 16.80 -28.82 -5.12
N GLY A 32 16.66 -29.34 -3.90
CA GLY A 32 15.81 -28.77 -2.87
C GLY A 32 16.00 -29.50 -1.54
N LYS A 33 15.26 -29.07 -0.52
CA LYS A 33 15.35 -29.64 0.83
C LYS A 33 13.98 -29.67 1.49
N ASN A 34 13.82 -30.63 2.40
CA ASN A 34 12.70 -30.64 3.33
C ASN A 34 12.93 -29.58 4.40
N LEU A 35 11.92 -28.75 4.65
CA LEU A 35 11.94 -27.67 5.62
C LEU A 35 10.77 -27.81 6.55
N GLU A 36 10.99 -27.46 7.81
CA GLU A 36 9.92 -27.36 8.79
C GLU A 36 9.24 -26.00 8.67
N CYS A 37 7.91 -25.99 8.70
CA CYS A 37 7.14 -24.77 8.60
C CYS A 37 7.21 -23.97 9.90
N THR A 38 7.76 -22.76 9.84
CA THR A 38 7.93 -21.86 11.00
C THR A 38 6.61 -21.55 11.72
N GLY A 39 5.46 -21.61 11.03
CA GLY A 39 4.15 -21.32 11.63
C GLY A 39 3.44 -22.51 12.27
N CYS A 40 3.71 -23.75 11.87
CA CYS A 40 2.92 -24.91 12.34
C CYS A 40 3.69 -26.23 12.48
N GLY A 41 5.01 -26.25 12.26
CA GLY A 41 5.84 -27.46 12.39
C GLY A 41 5.70 -28.49 11.25
N LEU A 42 4.87 -28.22 10.23
CA LEU A 42 4.68 -29.15 9.11
C LEU A 42 5.95 -29.22 8.26
N VAL A 43 6.47 -30.42 8.00
CA VAL A 43 7.60 -30.62 7.08
C VAL A 43 7.12 -30.62 5.63
N PHE A 44 7.79 -29.85 4.77
CA PHE A 44 7.44 -29.71 3.35
C PHE A 44 8.69 -29.49 2.48
N TYR A 45 8.64 -29.89 1.21
CA TYR A 45 9.76 -29.73 0.28
C TYR A 45 9.75 -28.35 -0.39
N LYS A 46 10.91 -27.70 -0.48
CA LYS A 46 11.12 -26.50 -1.31
C LYS A 46 12.31 -26.68 -2.24
N GLN A 47 12.20 -26.12 -3.44
CA GLN A 47 13.31 -26.03 -4.38
C GLN A 47 14.34 -25.02 -3.90
N ARG A 48 15.60 -25.17 -4.37
CA ARG A 48 16.72 -24.32 -3.94
C ARG A 48 16.46 -22.82 -4.09
N SER A 49 15.78 -22.41 -5.17
CA SER A 49 15.41 -21.01 -5.44
C SER A 49 14.37 -20.43 -4.49
N ASP A 50 13.57 -21.28 -3.85
CA ASP A 50 12.39 -20.89 -3.07
C ASP A 50 12.65 -20.92 -1.56
N ILE A 51 13.84 -21.37 -1.16
CA ILE A 51 14.32 -21.36 0.22
C ILE A 51 14.54 -19.91 0.63
N LEU A 52 13.63 -19.40 1.46
CA LEU A 52 13.77 -18.10 2.10
C LEU A 52 14.24 -18.30 3.54
N GLU A 53 14.63 -17.20 4.18
CA GLU A 53 14.95 -17.16 5.62
C GLU A 53 13.80 -17.70 6.48
N TYR A 54 12.55 -17.46 6.06
CA TYR A 54 11.35 -18.01 6.69
C TYR A 54 10.62 -18.99 5.78
N ASN A 55 10.29 -20.16 6.31
CA ASN A 55 9.71 -21.25 5.54
C ASN A 55 8.27 -21.52 5.97
N PHE A 56 7.33 -21.12 5.11
CA PHE A 56 5.91 -21.41 5.28
C PHE A 56 5.44 -22.35 4.18
N HIS A 57 4.70 -23.39 4.57
CA HIS A 57 4.15 -24.37 3.62
C HIS A 57 2.95 -23.81 2.84
N SER A 58 2.35 -22.72 3.32
CA SER A 58 1.21 -22.06 2.68
C SER A 58 1.12 -20.58 3.07
N GLN A 59 0.48 -19.79 2.21
CA GLN A 59 0.20 -18.37 2.49
C GLN A 59 -0.64 -18.20 3.76
N LYS A 60 -1.57 -19.13 4.03
CA LYS A 60 -2.39 -19.14 5.24
C LYS A 60 -1.54 -19.26 6.50
N CYS A 61 -0.55 -20.16 6.50
CA CYS A 61 0.34 -20.36 7.63
C CYS A 61 1.23 -19.14 7.89
N TYR A 62 1.73 -18.50 6.84
CA TYR A 62 2.42 -17.21 6.94
C TYR A 62 1.55 -16.15 7.64
N TYR A 63 0.30 -15.96 7.19
CA TYR A 63 -0.58 -14.97 7.80
C TYR A 63 -0.95 -15.29 9.25
N GLN A 64 -1.17 -16.57 9.58
CA GLN A 64 -1.41 -16.99 10.96
C GLN A 64 -0.20 -16.71 11.86
N TYR A 65 1.01 -17.02 11.39
CA TYR A 65 2.25 -16.71 12.10
C TYR A 65 2.39 -15.21 12.36
N ILE A 66 2.21 -14.35 11.35
CA ILE A 66 2.28 -12.89 11.54
C ILE A 66 1.18 -12.38 12.48
N LYS A 67 -0.04 -12.93 12.40
CA LYS A 67 -1.15 -12.55 13.28
C LYS A 67 -0.87 -12.88 14.75
N ASN A 68 -0.21 -14.01 15.01
CA ASN A 68 0.14 -14.45 16.36
C ASN A 68 1.40 -13.76 16.90
N ASN A 69 2.29 -13.29 16.02
CA ASN A 69 3.56 -12.64 16.35
C ASN A 69 3.54 -11.12 16.10
N LYS A 70 2.38 -10.46 16.26
CA LYS A 70 2.18 -9.02 15.96
C LYS A 70 3.13 -8.08 16.72
N SER A 71 3.69 -8.51 17.84
CA SER A 71 4.66 -7.76 18.67
C SER A 71 6.12 -8.12 18.38
N SER A 72 6.40 -9.07 17.48
CA SER A 72 7.77 -9.44 17.15
C SER A 72 8.48 -8.31 16.39
N SER A 73 9.73 -8.04 16.75
CA SER A 73 10.62 -7.10 16.04
C SER A 73 10.69 -7.39 14.54
N LEU A 74 10.56 -8.67 14.16
CA LEU A 74 10.50 -9.12 12.78
C LEU A 74 9.27 -8.61 12.02
N ALA A 75 8.07 -8.72 12.60
CA ALA A 75 6.85 -8.23 11.96
C ALA A 75 6.90 -6.71 11.72
N ASN A 76 7.51 -5.97 12.66
CA ASN A 76 7.76 -4.54 12.49
C ASN A 76 8.81 -4.25 11.41
N SER A 77 9.92 -4.99 11.37
CA SER A 77 10.95 -4.87 10.32
C SER A 77 10.38 -5.11 8.91
N ILE A 78 9.56 -6.14 8.73
CA ILE A 78 8.91 -6.43 7.45
C ILE A 78 7.94 -5.31 7.05
N ARG A 79 7.15 -4.79 8.00
CA ARG A 79 6.24 -3.66 7.75
C ARG A 79 7.00 -2.40 7.35
N LEU A 80 8.10 -2.09 8.04
CA LEU A 80 8.92 -0.90 7.73
C LEU A 80 9.55 -1.01 6.33
N LYS A 81 10.09 -2.17 5.96
CA LYS A 81 10.65 -2.41 4.62
C LYS A 81 9.61 -2.34 3.50
N THR A 82 8.34 -2.62 3.80
CA THR A 82 7.24 -2.65 2.81
C THR A 82 6.30 -1.46 2.89
N SER A 83 6.63 -0.42 3.67
CA SER A 83 5.83 0.80 3.80
C SER A 83 6.56 2.03 3.26
N GLY A 84 5.81 3.12 3.05
CA GLY A 84 6.34 4.38 2.54
C GLY A 84 6.94 4.26 1.13
N ARG A 85 8.03 5.00 0.90
CA ARG A 85 8.71 5.09 -0.40
C ARG A 85 9.40 3.80 -0.85
N ASN A 86 9.70 2.91 0.10
CA ASN A 86 10.39 1.64 -0.17
C ASN A 86 9.44 0.50 -0.59
N ASN A 87 8.13 0.72 -0.55
CA ASN A 87 7.18 -0.26 -1.02
C ASN A 87 7.29 -0.39 -2.55
N HIS A 88 7.42 -1.61 -3.08
CA HIS A 88 7.42 -1.86 -4.54
C HIS A 88 6.12 -1.40 -5.24
N ASN A 89 5.01 -1.27 -4.49
CA ASN A 89 3.75 -0.70 -4.99
C ASN A 89 3.67 0.83 -4.83
N HIS A 90 4.73 1.48 -4.34
CA HIS A 90 4.81 2.93 -4.27
C HIS A 90 4.92 3.49 -5.69
N LYS A 91 3.82 4.04 -6.21
CA LYS A 91 3.74 4.59 -7.58
C LYS A 91 4.41 5.96 -7.75
N GLY A 92 5.22 6.40 -6.78
CA GLY A 92 5.86 7.72 -6.80
C GLY A 92 4.81 8.84 -6.90
N ILE A 93 5.09 9.83 -7.74
CA ILE A 93 4.21 11.00 -8.01
C ILE A 93 2.80 10.58 -8.47
N PHE A 94 2.64 9.37 -9.00
CA PHE A 94 1.35 8.84 -9.48
C PHE A 94 0.63 7.97 -8.45
N ALA A 95 0.84 8.24 -7.16
CA ALA A 95 0.10 7.55 -6.11
C ALA A 95 -1.40 7.83 -6.23
N ASN A 96 -2.21 6.80 -6.00
CA ASN A 96 -3.65 6.97 -5.92
C ASN A 96 -3.98 7.93 -4.76
N CYS A 97 -4.93 8.84 -4.97
CA CYS A 97 -5.45 9.78 -3.96
C CYS A 97 -5.66 9.12 -2.57
N SER A 98 -6.25 7.92 -2.52
CA SER A 98 -6.45 7.18 -1.27
C SER A 98 -5.17 6.79 -0.54
N SER A 99 -4.10 6.47 -1.26
CA SER A 99 -2.79 6.16 -0.67
C SER A 99 -2.14 7.41 -0.10
N LEU A 100 -2.27 8.54 -0.79
CA LEU A 100 -1.74 9.82 -0.34
C LEU A 100 -2.47 10.30 0.93
N HIS A 101 -3.80 10.22 0.97
CA HIS A 101 -4.57 10.54 2.16
C HIS A 101 -4.16 9.71 3.38
N LYS A 102 -3.90 8.42 3.19
CA LYS A 102 -3.40 7.55 4.28
C LYS A 102 -2.00 7.97 4.75
N TYR A 103 -1.12 8.34 3.83
CA TYR A 103 0.21 8.82 4.15
C TYR A 103 0.18 10.14 4.93
N ILE A 104 -0.59 11.12 4.48
CA ILE A 104 -0.74 12.40 5.18
C ILE A 104 -1.36 12.20 6.57
N SER A 105 -2.39 11.35 6.69
CA SER A 105 -3.00 11.05 7.98
C SER A 105 -2.05 10.34 8.95
N TYR A 106 -1.07 9.58 8.43
CA TYR A 106 -0.04 8.95 9.24
C TYR A 106 0.97 9.97 9.79
N ILE A 107 1.33 10.98 8.99
CA ILE A 107 2.30 12.01 9.37
C ILE A 107 1.68 13.11 10.23
N LYS A 108 0.59 13.72 9.77
CA LYS A 108 -0.06 14.86 10.43
C LYS A 108 -1.09 14.44 11.47
N GLY A 109 -1.41 13.15 11.56
CA GLY A 109 -2.48 12.64 12.42
C GLY A 109 -3.87 12.73 11.78
N LYS A 110 -4.90 12.49 12.59
CA LYS A 110 -6.30 12.58 12.16
C LYS A 110 -6.72 14.05 12.11
N ALA A 111 -7.24 14.50 10.97
CA ALA A 111 -7.82 15.83 10.87
C ALA A 111 -9.05 15.97 11.78
N THR A 112 -9.12 17.04 12.56
CA THR A 112 -10.16 17.20 13.59
C THR A 112 -11.11 18.36 13.30
N LYS A 113 -10.64 19.44 12.66
CA LYS A 113 -11.44 20.66 12.51
C LYS A 113 -11.23 21.32 11.16
N CYS A 114 -12.33 21.59 10.45
CA CYS A 114 -12.28 22.26 9.16
C CYS A 114 -11.82 23.72 9.31
N ILE A 115 -10.74 24.10 8.63
CA ILE A 115 -10.22 25.48 8.67
C ILE A 115 -11.20 26.51 8.09
N CYS A 116 -12.06 26.11 7.15
CA CYS A 116 -12.97 27.04 6.46
C CYS A 116 -14.27 27.31 7.21
N CYS A 117 -14.78 26.34 7.98
CA CYS A 117 -16.11 26.44 8.60
C CYS A 117 -16.18 25.92 10.04
N ASN A 118 -15.04 25.56 10.63
CA ASN A 118 -14.93 25.02 11.99
C ASN A 118 -15.71 23.73 12.27
N SER A 119 -16.26 23.08 11.25
CA SER A 119 -16.94 21.79 11.39
C SER A 119 -15.95 20.71 11.83
N GLU A 120 -16.36 19.89 12.79
CA GLU A 120 -15.62 18.72 13.28
C GLU A 120 -16.12 17.40 12.64
N THR A 121 -17.12 17.49 11.75
CA THR A 121 -17.74 16.32 11.12
C THR A 121 -17.12 16.07 9.74
N ASN A 122 -16.76 14.81 9.47
CA ASN A 122 -16.21 14.36 8.19
C ASN A 122 -15.02 15.22 7.70
N VAL A 123 -14.12 15.57 8.63
CA VAL A 123 -12.89 16.33 8.34
C VAL A 123 -11.82 15.39 7.81
N ASN A 124 -11.20 15.79 6.69
CA ASN A 124 -10.11 15.07 6.06
C ASN A 124 -9.02 16.07 5.65
N TRP A 125 -7.81 15.56 5.41
CA TRP A 125 -6.76 16.32 4.75
C TRP A 125 -7.14 16.57 3.28
N ALA A 126 -7.24 17.83 2.89
CA ALA A 126 -7.51 18.29 1.54
C ALA A 126 -6.25 18.93 0.97
N ASN A 127 -5.96 18.66 -0.30
CA ASN A 127 -4.80 19.22 -1.00
C ASN A 127 -5.09 20.69 -1.38
N LEU A 128 -4.14 21.59 -1.17
CA LEU A 128 -4.25 23.01 -1.49
C LEU A 128 -4.00 23.28 -2.98
N SER A 129 -2.92 22.76 -3.55
CA SER A 129 -2.57 23.00 -4.96
C SER A 129 -3.53 22.35 -5.97
N GLY A 130 -4.32 21.37 -5.54
CA GLY A 130 -5.11 20.47 -6.39
C GLY A 130 -4.28 19.40 -7.09
N PHE A 131 -2.95 19.50 -7.02
CA PHE A 131 -2.02 18.49 -7.49
C PHE A 131 -1.63 17.63 -6.30
N TYR A 132 -2.09 16.38 -6.30
CA TYR A 132 -1.89 15.39 -5.23
C TYR A 132 -0.40 14.95 -5.13
N PHE A 133 0.49 15.88 -4.81
CA PHE A 133 1.92 15.66 -4.56
C PHE A 133 2.17 15.24 -3.11
N TYR A 134 3.35 14.67 -2.86
CA TYR A 134 3.79 14.24 -1.51
C TYR A 134 4.32 15.39 -0.65
N ASP A 135 3.91 16.63 -0.95
CA ASP A 135 4.23 17.79 -0.13
C ASP A 135 3.31 17.82 1.09
N ILE A 136 3.87 17.72 2.29
CA ILE A 136 3.11 17.63 3.55
C ILE A 136 2.43 18.96 3.88
N ASP A 137 3.03 20.07 3.44
CA ASP A 137 2.57 21.42 3.72
C ASP A 137 1.45 21.85 2.76
N ASP A 138 1.31 21.14 1.62
CA ASP A 138 0.22 21.30 0.64
C ASP A 138 -1.12 20.67 1.11
N PHE A 139 -1.24 20.30 2.38
CA PHE A 139 -2.47 19.70 2.94
C PHE A 139 -3.01 20.46 4.14
N VAL A 140 -4.31 20.76 4.10
CA VAL A 140 -5.07 21.43 5.16
C VAL A 140 -6.29 20.64 5.58
N GLU A 141 -6.73 20.82 6.82
CA GLU A 141 -7.93 20.16 7.34
C GLU A 141 -9.20 20.81 6.78
N ARG A 142 -10.01 20.05 6.02
CA ARG A 142 -11.30 20.52 5.50
C ARG A 142 -12.37 19.44 5.68
N CYS A 143 -13.59 19.85 6.01
CA CYS A 143 -14.74 18.95 5.97
C CYS A 143 -15.07 18.56 4.53
N GLY A 144 -15.80 17.45 4.34
CA GLY A 144 -16.12 16.94 3.02
C GLY A 144 -16.82 17.93 2.08
N SER A 145 -17.66 18.85 2.61
CA SER A 145 -18.35 19.88 1.82
C SER A 145 -17.41 21.00 1.38
N CYS A 146 -16.62 21.57 2.29
CA CYS A 146 -15.62 22.59 1.97
C CYS A 146 -14.53 22.06 1.04
N HIS A 147 -14.10 20.81 1.23
CA HIS A 147 -13.15 20.14 0.35
C HIS A 147 -13.73 20.01 -1.07
N LYS A 148 -14.96 19.49 -1.22
CA LYS A 148 -15.60 19.37 -2.54
C LYS A 148 -15.76 20.72 -3.24
N ARG A 149 -16.15 21.77 -2.50
CA ARG A 149 -16.29 23.12 -3.06
C ARG A 149 -14.96 23.62 -3.60
N TYR A 150 -13.89 23.47 -2.81
CA TYR A 150 -12.55 23.87 -3.20
C TYR A 150 -12.03 23.10 -4.42
N ASP A 151 -12.17 21.78 -4.44
CA ASP A 151 -11.82 20.95 -5.61
C ASP A 151 -12.55 21.44 -6.87
N THR A 152 -13.81 21.86 -6.73
CA THR A 152 -14.63 22.37 -7.84
C THR A 152 -14.13 23.74 -8.31
N GLU A 153 -13.80 24.65 -7.38
CA GLU A 153 -13.25 25.98 -7.68
C GLU A 153 -11.89 25.90 -8.38
N LEU A 154 -11.06 24.91 -8.02
CA LEU A 154 -9.79 24.64 -8.68
C LEU A 154 -9.92 23.92 -10.03
N GLY A 155 -11.13 23.55 -10.46
CA GLY A 155 -11.35 22.83 -11.71
C GLY A 155 -10.94 21.35 -11.66
N PHE A 156 -10.88 20.75 -10.48
CA PHE A 156 -10.64 19.31 -10.27
C PHE A 156 -11.93 18.58 -9.82
N PRO A 157 -12.94 18.43 -10.70
CA PRO A 157 -14.17 17.74 -10.32
C PRO A 157 -13.87 16.28 -9.97
N ARG A 158 -14.53 15.78 -8.92
CA ARG A 158 -14.41 14.38 -8.50
C ARG A 158 -14.85 13.44 -9.64
N LYS A 159 -14.26 12.24 -9.65
CA LYS A 159 -14.73 11.15 -10.52
C LYS A 159 -16.24 10.97 -10.32
N ASN A 160 -16.99 10.99 -11.42
CA ASN A 160 -18.45 10.93 -11.46
C ASN A 160 -19.19 12.20 -11.03
N SER A 161 -18.59 13.39 -11.17
CA SER A 161 -19.38 14.62 -11.17
C SER A 161 -20.31 14.66 -12.40
N PHE A 162 -21.52 15.19 -12.21
CA PHE A 162 -22.52 15.40 -13.25
C PHE A 162 -22.86 16.89 -13.32
N ASP A 163 -23.14 17.40 -14.51
CA ASP A 163 -23.60 18.77 -14.70
C ASP A 163 -25.10 18.90 -14.36
N LYS A 164 -25.65 20.13 -14.47
CA LYS A 164 -27.07 20.40 -14.21
C LYS A 164 -28.01 19.62 -15.12
N SER A 165 -27.54 19.12 -16.26
CA SER A 165 -28.31 18.29 -17.20
C SER A 165 -28.24 16.79 -16.89
N GLY A 166 -27.49 16.40 -15.85
CA GLY A 166 -27.26 15.00 -15.50
C GLY A 166 -26.22 14.31 -16.39
N LYS A 167 -25.49 15.05 -17.24
CA LYS A 167 -24.39 14.50 -18.05
C LYS A 167 -23.13 14.44 -17.21
N ARG A 168 -22.37 13.33 -17.32
CA ARG A 168 -21.10 13.18 -16.60
C ARG A 168 -20.12 14.26 -17.07
N ILE A 169 -19.61 15.06 -16.15
CA ILE A 169 -18.57 16.06 -16.42
C ILE A 169 -17.31 15.27 -16.79
N ALA A 170 -16.88 15.42 -18.04
CA ALA A 170 -15.61 14.87 -18.48
C ALA A 170 -14.51 15.63 -17.74
N ILE A 171 -13.85 14.95 -16.81
CA ILE A 171 -12.59 15.44 -16.26
C ILE A 171 -11.62 15.43 -17.43
N PRO A 172 -10.98 16.55 -17.82
CA PRO A 172 -9.93 16.51 -18.81
C PRO A 172 -8.87 15.52 -18.32
N VAL A 173 -8.83 14.35 -18.94
CA VAL A 173 -7.92 13.26 -18.55
C VAL A 173 -6.55 13.76 -18.93
N SER A 174 -5.76 14.12 -17.91
CA SER A 174 -4.41 14.69 -18.03
C SER A 174 -4.33 15.92 -18.92
N VAL A 175 -4.05 17.07 -18.30
CA VAL A 175 -3.17 18.02 -18.98
C VAL A 175 -1.96 17.24 -19.49
N ASN A 176 -1.79 17.23 -20.81
CA ASN A 176 -0.61 16.67 -21.47
C ASN A 176 0.63 17.12 -20.68
N SER A 177 1.56 16.21 -20.45
CA SER A 177 2.81 16.41 -19.68
C SER A 177 3.73 17.53 -20.19
N SER A 178 3.29 18.30 -21.17
CA SER A 178 3.94 19.47 -21.76
C SER A 178 3.45 20.81 -21.20
N ILE A 179 2.46 20.85 -20.28
CA ILE A 179 2.31 22.04 -19.42
C ILE A 179 3.55 22.10 -18.54
N VAL A 180 4.41 23.04 -18.89
CA VAL A 180 5.74 23.21 -18.34
C VAL A 180 5.60 23.50 -16.84
N LEU A 181 6.43 22.87 -16.01
CA LEU A 181 6.47 23.13 -14.56
C LEU A 181 6.61 24.62 -14.20
N SER A 182 7.03 25.47 -15.16
CA SER A 182 7.03 26.93 -15.04
C SER A 182 5.63 27.52 -14.85
N ASP A 183 4.63 27.00 -15.55
CA ASP A 183 3.28 27.56 -15.56
C ASP A 183 2.57 27.22 -14.24
N LEU A 184 2.83 26.03 -13.70
CA LEU A 184 2.33 25.62 -12.39
C LEU A 184 2.96 26.44 -11.25
N LYS A 185 4.24 26.84 -11.37
CA LYS A 185 4.88 27.75 -10.42
C LYS A 185 4.29 29.15 -10.45
N GLN A 186 3.91 29.64 -11.64
CA GLN A 186 3.29 30.94 -11.79
C GLN A 186 1.87 30.97 -11.19
N VAL A 187 1.11 29.89 -11.38
CA VAL A 187 -0.19 29.67 -10.73
C VAL A 187 -0.03 29.59 -9.20
N TRP A 188 0.95 28.82 -8.69
CA TRP A 188 1.21 28.70 -7.25
C TRP A 188 1.56 30.05 -6.59
N ASN A 189 2.43 30.85 -7.21
CA ASN A 189 2.75 32.20 -6.73
C ASN A 189 1.54 33.15 -6.76
N SER A 190 0.62 32.95 -7.71
CA SER A 190 -0.61 33.75 -7.81
C SER A 190 -1.70 33.35 -6.81
N TYR A 191 -1.51 32.35 -5.94
CA TYR A 191 -2.46 32.01 -4.88
C TYR A 191 -1.94 32.32 -3.48
N HIS A 192 -0.68 32.74 -3.35
CA HIS A 192 -0.07 33.03 -2.06
C HIS A 192 -0.71 34.24 -1.34
N TRP A 193 -1.36 35.17 -2.06
CA TRP A 193 -2.03 36.35 -1.49
C TRP A 193 -3.38 36.04 -0.81
N VAL A 194 -3.94 34.84 -0.96
CA VAL A 194 -5.22 34.48 -0.31
C VAL A 194 -5.00 33.94 1.12
N LEU A 195 -3.78 33.49 1.44
CA LEU A 195 -3.47 32.94 2.77
C LEU A 195 -3.05 34.00 3.80
N ASP A 196 -2.76 35.23 3.39
CA ASP A 196 -2.42 36.34 4.30
C ASP A 196 -3.66 37.10 4.83
N ALA A 197 -4.88 36.65 4.48
CA ALA A 197 -6.14 37.31 4.85
C ALA A 197 -6.98 36.55 5.90
N VAL A 198 -6.43 35.50 6.52
CA VAL A 198 -7.05 34.69 7.59
C VAL A 198 -6.10 34.57 8.77
#